data_AF-A0ABD5VU35-F1
#
_entry.id   AF-A0ABD5VU35-F1
#
_cell.length_a   1.000
_cell.length_b   1.000
_cell.length_c   1.000
_cell.angle_alpha   90.00
_cell.angle_beta   90.00
_cell.angle_gamma   90.00
#
_symmetry.space_group_name_H-M   'P 1'
#
loop_
_entity.id
_entity.type
_entity.pdbx_description
1 polymer ?
#
loop_
_entity_poly.entity_id
_entity_poly.type
_entity_poly.pdbx_seq_one_letter_code
_entity_poly.pdbx_strand_id
1 'polypeptide(L)'
;MDSFSRSIVLLGVGIIALTGLLVFREVIGLFGLLVVGFAFVGIGVVLSFVDVVGADLPDRANCPNCGSRNDADRDACHHCGEPL
;
A
#
# COMPACT_ATOMS: atom_id res chain seq x y z
N MET A 1 45.19 31.30 -24.04
CA MET A 1 44.59 30.00 -23.72
C MET A 1 44.55 29.21 -25.01
N ASP A 2 45.37 28.18 -25.06
CA ASP A 2 45.77 27.56 -26.31
C ASP A 2 44.66 26.60 -26.75
N SER A 3 44.51 26.38 -28.06
CA SER A 3 43.46 25.49 -28.60
C SER A 3 43.50 24.09 -27.94
N PHE A 4 44.70 23.66 -27.56
CA PHE A 4 44.97 22.43 -26.84
C PHE A 4 44.36 22.42 -25.43
N SER A 5 44.62 23.45 -24.61
CA SER A 5 44.06 23.56 -23.25
C SER A 5 42.53 23.66 -23.26
N ARG A 6 41.95 24.36 -24.25
CA ARG A 6 40.49 24.46 -24.38
C ARG A 6 39.85 23.09 -24.68
N SER A 7 40.49 22.28 -25.52
CA SER A 7 39.99 20.95 -25.88
C SER A 7 40.02 19.99 -24.68
N ILE A 8 41.08 20.02 -23.87
CA ILE A 8 41.19 19.19 -22.66
C ILE A 8 40.10 19.55 -21.65
N VAL A 9 39.85 20.84 -21.42
CA VAL A 9 38.80 21.30 -20.50
C VAL A 9 37.42 20.84 -20.98
N LEU A 10 37.12 20.97 -22.28
CA LEU A 10 35.83 20.56 -22.84
C LEU A 10 35.62 19.04 -22.75
N LEU A 11 36.66 18.24 -23.01
CA LEU A 11 36.61 16.78 -22.81
C LEU A 11 36.37 16.42 -21.35
N GLY A 12 37.05 17.10 -20.41
CA GLY A 12 36.85 16.90 -18.98
C GLY A 12 35.41 17.19 -18.55
N VAL A 13 34.85 18.34 -18.98
CA VAL A 13 33.46 18.70 -18.70
C VAL A 13 32.49 17.69 -19.31
N GLY A 14 32.73 17.24 -20.54
CA GLY A 14 31.91 16.25 -21.22
C GLY A 14 31.89 14.91 -20.49
N ILE A 15 33.04 14.44 -20.01
CA ILE A 15 33.15 13.19 -19.24
C ILE A 15 32.39 13.33 -17.91
N ILE A 16 32.59 14.42 -17.18
CA ILE A 16 31.90 14.64 -15.90
C ILE A 16 30.38 14.69 -16.10
N ALA A 17 29.90 15.39 -17.13
CA ALA A 17 28.48 15.48 -17.44
C ALA A 17 27.89 14.11 -17.82
N LEU A 18 28.60 13.33 -18.64
CA LEU A 18 28.16 11.99 -19.05
C LEU A 18 28.12 11.03 -17.86
N THR A 19 29.16 11.00 -17.04
CA THR A 19 29.21 10.16 -15.83
C THR A 19 28.12 10.57 -14.84
N GLY A 20 27.89 11.87 -14.65
CA GLY A 20 26.81 12.39 -13.81
C GLY A 20 25.44 11.94 -14.29
N LEU A 21 25.18 11.98 -15.60
CA LEU A 21 23.93 11.52 -16.19
C LEU A 21 23.69 10.02 -15.99
N LEU A 22 24.74 9.20 -16.15
CA LEU A 22 24.65 7.75 -15.93
C LEU A 22 24.36 7.43 -14.46
N VAL A 23 25.05 8.07 -13.52
CA VAL A 23 24.78 7.90 -12.09
C VAL A 23 23.36 8.34 -11.75
N PHE A 24 22.91 9.48 -12.29
CA PHE A 24 21.56 9.98 -12.07
C PHE A 24 20.48 9.01 -12.57
N ARG A 25 20.70 8.37 -13.72
CA ARG A 25 19.82 7.32 -14.26
C ARG A 25 19.69 6.13 -13.30
N GLU A 26 20.79 5.64 -12.75
CA GLU A 26 20.77 4.50 -11.81
C GLU A 26 20.12 4.86 -10.47
N VAL A 27 20.35 6.08 -9.99
CA VAL A 27 19.71 6.62 -8.79
C VAL A 27 18.19 6.67 -8.96
N ILE A 28 17.70 7.22 -10.09
CA ILE A 28 16.27 7.24 -10.39
C ILE A 28 15.69 5.81 -10.45
N GLY A 29 16.45 4.83 -10.94
CA GLY A 29 16.02 3.44 -10.96
C GLY A 29 15.66 2.91 -9.56
N LEU A 30 16.58 3.07 -8.60
CA LEU A 30 16.35 2.60 -7.23
C LEU A 30 15.22 3.37 -6.52
N PHE A 31 15.22 4.70 -6.63
CA PHE A 31 14.17 5.52 -6.04
C PHE A 31 12.80 5.25 -6.68
N GLY A 32 12.75 5.01 -7.99
CA GLY A 32 11.54 4.62 -8.70
C GLY A 32 10.99 3.29 -8.20
N LEU A 33 11.85 2.29 -7.99
CA LEU A 33 11.44 1.00 -7.42
C LEU A 33 10.90 1.14 -5.99
N LEU A 34 11.53 1.97 -5.16
CA LEU A 34 11.02 2.26 -3.81
C LEU A 34 9.64 2.91 -3.86
N VAL A 35 9.44 3.94 -4.70
CA VAL A 35 8.14 4.60 -4.86
C VAL A 35 7.07 3.62 -5.33
N VAL A 36 7.38 2.78 -6.32
CA VAL A 36 6.47 1.74 -6.81
C VAL A 36 6.14 0.74 -5.70
N GLY A 37 7.14 0.27 -4.96
CA GLY A 37 6.95 -0.64 -3.83
C GLY A 37 6.04 -0.05 -2.74
N PHE A 38 6.29 1.20 -2.34
CA PHE A 38 5.44 1.90 -1.38
C PHE A 38 4.02 2.12 -1.90
N ALA A 39 3.85 2.40 -3.19
CA ALA A 39 2.53 2.52 -3.80
C ALA A 39 1.75 1.20 -3.72
N PHE A 40 2.38 0.06 -4.03
CA PHE A 40 1.74 -1.25 -3.90
C PHE A 40 1.35 -1.58 -2.46
N VAL A 41 2.24 -1.32 -1.50
CA VAL A 41 1.94 -1.52 -0.08
C VAL A 41 0.78 -0.62 0.36
N GLY A 42 0.81 0.66 -0.01
CA GLY A 42 -0.25 1.61 0.30
C GLY A 42 -1.60 1.20 -0.28
N ILE A 43 -1.63 0.76 -1.54
CA ILE A 43 -2.84 0.24 -2.19
C ILE A 43 -3.35 -1.00 -1.45
N GLY A 44 -2.49 -1.98 -1.16
CA GLY A 44 -2.88 -3.19 -0.44
C GLY A 44 -3.47 -2.90 0.94
N VAL A 45 -2.89 -1.94 1.66
CA VAL A 45 -3.39 -1.48 2.96
C VAL A 45 -4.80 -0.87 2.81
N VAL A 46 -4.98 0.06 1.85
CA VAL A 46 -6.29 0.71 1.61
C VAL A 46 -7.35 -0.32 1.24
N LEU A 47 -7.04 -1.26 0.34
CA LEU A 47 -7.97 -2.31 -0.05
C LEU A 47 -8.35 -3.19 1.15
N SER A 48 -7.40 -3.54 2.02
CA SER A 48 -7.67 -4.31 3.23
C SER A 48 -8.65 -3.60 4.18
N PHE A 49 -8.59 -2.27 4.27
CA PHE A 49 -9.52 -1.50 5.09
C PHE A 49 -10.93 -1.45 4.51
N VAL A 50 -11.07 -1.43 3.18
CA VAL A 50 -12.39 -1.43 2.52
C VAL A 50 -13.16 -2.72 2.81
N ASP A 51 -12.49 -3.86 2.80
CA ASP A 51 -13.13 -5.16 3.10
C ASP A 51 -13.72 -5.22 4.51
N VAL A 52 -13.04 -4.60 5.50
CA VAL A 52 -13.52 -4.58 6.89
C VAL A 52 -14.77 -3.71 7.05
N VAL A 53 -14.82 -2.56 6.36
CA VAL A 53 -15.97 -1.65 6.41
C VAL A 53 -17.16 -2.20 5.61
N GLY A 54 -16.88 -2.90 4.51
CA GLY A 54 -17.88 -3.53 3.67
C GLY A 54 -18.37 -4.90 4.14
N ALA A 55 -17.77 -5.44 5.21
CA ALA A 55 -18.22 -6.71 5.76
C ALA A 55 -19.60 -6.54 6.42
N ASP A 56 -20.62 -7.11 5.78
CA ASP A 56 -21.92 -7.34 6.38
C ASP A 56 -21.74 -8.33 7.54
N LEU A 57 -21.53 -7.80 8.74
CA LEU A 57 -21.54 -8.60 9.95
C LEU A 57 -22.99 -9.01 10.19
N PRO A 58 -23.29 -10.31 10.35
CA PRO A 58 -24.65 -10.72 10.64
C PRO A 58 -25.12 -10.00 11.90
N ASP A 59 -26.26 -9.31 11.79
CA ASP A 59 -26.88 -8.64 12.91
C ASP A 59 -27.03 -9.64 14.05
N ARG A 60 -26.73 -9.21 15.28
CA ARG A 60 -26.80 -10.09 16.45
C ARG A 60 -27.75 -9.54 17.49
N ALA A 61 -28.66 -10.38 17.96
CA ALA A 61 -29.58 -10.09 19.04
C ALA A 61 -29.28 -10.95 20.27
N ASN A 62 -29.54 -10.40 21.46
CA ASN A 62 -29.48 -11.19 22.68
C ASN A 62 -30.86 -11.79 22.96
N CYS A 63 -30.91 -13.08 23.30
CA CYS A 63 -32.15 -13.75 23.66
C CYS A 63 -32.77 -13.09 24.90
N PRO A 64 -34.06 -12.68 24.87
CA PRO A 64 -34.69 -11.99 25.99
C PRO A 64 -34.89 -12.89 27.21
N ASN A 65 -34.90 -14.21 27.03
CA ASN A 65 -35.13 -15.17 28.10
C ASN A 65 -33.84 -15.57 28.85
N CYS A 66 -32.75 -15.86 28.12
CA CYS A 66 -31.51 -16.36 28.71
C CYS A 66 -30.27 -15.48 28.50
N GLY A 67 -30.38 -14.42 27.70
CA GLY A 67 -29.29 -13.47 27.43
C GLY A 67 -28.22 -13.95 26.43
N SER A 68 -28.35 -15.15 25.86
CA SER A 68 -27.37 -15.65 24.88
C SER A 68 -27.37 -14.84 23.59
N ARG A 69 -26.20 -14.67 22.97
CA ARG A 69 -26.05 -13.92 21.72
C ARG A 69 -26.35 -14.81 20.51
N ASN A 70 -27.30 -14.41 19.69
CA ASN A 70 -27.80 -15.15 18.52
C ASN A 70 -27.68 -14.29 17.26
N ASP A 71 -27.68 -14.92 16.08
CA ASP A 71 -27.90 -14.21 14.81
C ASP A 71 -29.34 -13.72 14.77
N ALA A 72 -29.56 -12.49 14.30
CA ALA A 72 -30.85 -11.78 14.37
C ALA A 72 -31.92 -12.37 13.45
N ASP A 73 -31.52 -13.20 12.48
CA ASP A 73 -32.37 -13.90 11.52
C ASP A 73 -32.82 -15.29 12.01
N ARG A 74 -32.42 -15.72 13.21
CA ARG A 74 -32.85 -17.00 13.79
C ARG A 74 -34.21 -16.87 14.46
N ASP A 75 -35.08 -17.83 14.19
CA ASP A 75 -36.40 -17.90 14.83
C ASP A 75 -36.33 -18.36 16.30
N ALA A 76 -35.27 -19.06 16.69
CA ALA A 76 -35.12 -19.65 18.02
C ALA A 76 -33.68 -19.60 18.55
N CYS A 77 -33.57 -19.45 19.87
CA CYS A 77 -32.34 -19.33 20.60
C CYS A 77 -31.52 -20.62 20.56
N HIS A 78 -30.26 -20.55 20.10
CA HIS A 78 -29.38 -21.72 19.99
C HIS A 78 -29.02 -22.34 21.34
N HIS A 79 -29.16 -21.59 22.44
CA HIS A 79 -28.79 -22.06 23.78
C HIS A 79 -29.98 -22.65 24.54
N CYS A 80 -31.13 -21.98 24.58
CA CYS A 80 -32.28 -22.42 25.38
C CYS A 80 -33.49 -22.90 24.55
N GLY A 81 -33.48 -22.72 23.23
CA GLY A 81 -34.56 -23.15 22.34
C GLY A 81 -35.80 -22.25 22.31
N GLU A 82 -35.85 -21.20 23.15
CA GLU A 82 -36.96 -20.24 23.16
C GLU A 82 -36.96 -19.37 21.88
N PRO A 83 -38.13 -18.96 21.36
CA PRO A 83 -38.22 -17.97 20.28
C PRO A 83 -37.44 -16.68 20.56
N LEU A 84 -36.88 -16.10 19.49
CA LEU A 84 -36.10 -14.86 19.51
C LEU A 84 -36.93 -13.63 19.13
#